data_AF-A0A3D1LEL3-F1
#
_entry.id   AF-A0A3D1LEL3-F1
#
_cell.length_a   1.000
_cell.length_b   1.000
_cell.length_c   1.000
_cell.angle_alpha   90.00
_cell.angle_beta   90.00
_cell.angle_gamma   90.00
#
_symmetry.space_group_name_H-M   'P 1'
#
loop_
_entity.id
_entity.type
_entity.pdbx_description
1 polymer ?
#
loop_
_entity_poly.entity_id
_entity_poly.type
_entity_poly.pdbx_seq_one_letter_code
_entity_poly.pdbx_strand_id
1 'polypeptide(L)' 'GVYLSRADHAARVTVDEEGVTAAAYTVMMEAGAAMPPDEEIDFTLDRPFIFAITARNGLPLFVGIVNAPE' A
#
# COMPACT_ATOMS: atom_id res chain seq x y z
N GLY A 1 -38.69 22.56 -4.53
CA GLY A 1 -38.24 21.21 -4.92
C GLY A 1 -37.27 20.69 -3.89
N VAL A 2 -37.16 19.38 -3.73
CA VAL A 2 -36.18 18.76 -2.80
C VAL A 2 -34.88 18.49 -3.57
N TYR A 3 -33.74 18.82 -2.97
CA TYR A 3 -32.40 18.54 -3.51
C TYR A 3 -31.42 18.26 -2.37
N LEU A 4 -30.35 17.51 -2.67
CA LEU A 4 -29.28 17.20 -1.73
C LEU A 4 -28.35 18.41 -1.62
N SER A 5 -28.21 18.97 -0.42
CA SER A 5 -27.35 20.14 -0.17
C SER A 5 -25.94 19.79 0.28
N ARG A 6 -25.75 18.62 0.90
CA ARG A 6 -24.47 18.20 1.47
C ARG A 6 -24.41 16.69 1.67
N ALA A 7 -23.22 16.13 1.47
CA ALA A 7 -22.84 14.79 1.92
C ALA A 7 -21.42 14.89 2.49
N ASP A 8 -21.24 14.49 3.75
CA ASP A 8 -19.94 14.50 4.41
C ASP A 8 -19.25 13.15 4.30
N HIS A 9 -17.95 13.17 4.03
CA HIS A 9 -17.12 11.98 3.94
C HIS A 9 -15.77 12.24 4.61
N ALA A 10 -15.29 11.26 5.39
CA ALA A 10 -13.98 11.29 6.02
C ALA A 10 -13.35 9.89 5.92
N ALA A 11 -12.05 9.85 5.65
CA ALA A 11 -11.24 8.63 5.54
C ALA A 11 -9.87 8.87 6.17
N ARG A 12 -9.31 7.83 6.81
CA ARG A 12 -7.96 7.84 7.40
C ARG A 12 -7.24 6.55 7.03
N VAL A 13 -5.98 6.67 6.63
CA VAL A 13 -5.07 5.56 6.37
C VAL A 13 -3.80 5.80 7.19
N THR A 14 -3.32 4.76 7.88
CA THR A 14 -2.05 4.75 8.62
C THR A 14 -1.22 3.59 8.07
N VAL A 15 0.09 3.79 7.92
CA VAL A 15 1.03 2.78 7.43
C VAL A 15 2.19 2.71 8.43
N ASP A 16 2.57 1.51 8.85
CA ASP A 16 3.73 1.25 9.71
C ASP A 16 4.50 -0.01 9.24
N GLU A 17 5.61 -0.34 9.91
CA GLU A 17 6.44 -1.51 9.58
C GLU A 17 5.74 -2.84 9.86
N GLU A 18 4.79 -2.85 10.79
CA GLU A 18 3.91 -3.98 10.99
C GLU A 18 2.86 -4.05 9.87
N GLY A 19 2.83 -3.13 8.90
CA GLY A 19 1.94 -3.11 7.75
C GLY A 19 0.80 -2.10 7.91
N VAL A 20 -0.38 -2.43 7.39
CA VAL A 20 -1.65 -1.78 7.79
C VAL A 20 -2.33 -2.68 8.85
N THR A 21 -1.53 -3.38 9.66
CA THR A 21 -1.78 -4.68 10.34
C THR A 21 -1.39 -5.91 9.49
N ALA A 22 -0.12 -6.28 9.65
CA ALA A 22 0.67 -7.50 9.39
C ALA A 22 0.51 -8.25 8.07
N ALA A 23 1.29 -7.86 7.04
CA ALA A 23 1.70 -8.80 5.98
C ALA A 23 2.91 -8.31 5.16
N ALA A 24 4.11 -8.28 5.77
CA ALA A 24 5.34 -8.34 5.01
C ALA A 24 6.42 -9.10 5.81
N TYR A 25 6.38 -10.43 5.76
CA TYR A 25 7.47 -11.25 6.28
C TYR A 25 7.92 -12.20 5.16
N THR A 26 9.08 -11.91 4.56
CA THR A 26 9.72 -12.80 3.58
C THR A 26 10.87 -13.50 4.29
N VAL A 27 10.68 -14.77 4.68
CA VAL A 27 11.76 -15.65 5.13
C VAL A 27 12.23 -16.49 3.95
N MET A 28 13.42 -16.22 3.46
CA MET A 28 14.12 -17.13 2.56
C MET A 28 15.09 -17.96 3.40
N MET A 29 14.67 -19.15 3.82
CA MET A 29 15.62 -20.18 4.28
C MET A 29 16.01 -21.03 3.07
N GLU A 30 17.18 -20.79 2.50
CA GLU A 30 17.77 -21.67 1.48
C GLU A 30 18.97 -22.41 2.04
N ALA A 31 18.79 -23.71 2.25
CA ALA A 31 19.88 -24.67 2.39
C ALA A 31 20.28 -25.16 1.00
N GLY A 32 21.24 -24.49 0.37
CA GLY A 32 22.10 -25.06 -0.67
C GLY A 32 21.47 -25.32 -2.04
N ALA A 33 21.40 -24.29 -2.88
CA ALA A 33 21.79 -24.30 -4.29
C ALA A 33 21.87 -22.83 -4.74
N ALA A 34 22.79 -22.48 -5.63
CA ALA A 34 22.93 -21.09 -6.09
C ALA A 34 21.68 -20.69 -6.88
N MET A 35 20.80 -19.91 -6.26
CA MET A 35 19.68 -19.23 -6.92
C MET A 35 20.25 -18.34 -8.05
N PRO A 36 19.61 -18.26 -9.24
CA PRO A 36 19.96 -17.24 -10.24
C PRO A 36 20.05 -15.89 -9.54
N PRO A 37 20.94 -14.96 -9.93
CA PRO A 37 20.96 -13.64 -9.30
C PRO A 37 19.57 -13.05 -9.46
N ASP A 38 18.82 -13.00 -8.36
CA ASP A 38 17.56 -12.30 -8.31
C ASP A 38 17.88 -10.87 -8.71
N GLU A 39 17.19 -10.37 -9.74
CA GLU A 39 17.32 -8.98 -10.14
C GLU A 39 16.75 -8.14 -9.00
N GLU A 40 17.62 -7.69 -8.10
CA GLU A 40 17.21 -6.88 -6.95
C GLU A 40 16.63 -5.56 -7.46
N ILE A 41 15.37 -5.30 -7.10
CA ILE A 41 14.68 -4.05 -7.44
C ILE A 41 14.72 -3.14 -6.22
N ASP A 42 15.42 -2.02 -6.33
CA ASP A 42 15.37 -0.94 -5.35
C ASP A 42 14.03 -0.19 -5.46
N PHE A 43 13.09 -0.52 -4.57
CA PHE A 43 11.80 0.16 -4.48
C PHE A 43 11.81 1.25 -3.40
N THR A 44 12.19 2.46 -3.78
CA THR A 44 12.26 3.63 -2.89
C THR A 44 11.14 4.62 -3.20
N LEU A 45 10.36 5.01 -2.18
CA LEU A 45 9.25 5.97 -2.26
C LEU A 45 9.62 7.33 -1.63
N ASP A 46 10.68 7.97 -2.14
CA ASP A 46 11.25 9.24 -1.65
C ASP A 46 10.68 10.50 -2.33
N ARG A 47 9.58 10.34 -3.07
CA ARG A 47 8.89 11.40 -3.84
C ARG A 47 7.40 11.12 -3.91
N PRO A 48 6.54 12.09 -4.29
CA PRO A 48 5.09 11.89 -4.31
C PRO A 48 4.66 10.62 -5.05
N PHE A 49 3.78 9.84 -4.42
CA PHE A 49 3.30 8.57 -4.95
C PHE A 49 1.81 8.35 -4.68
N ILE A 50 1.21 7.43 -5.44
CA ILE A 50 -0.19 7.01 -5.28
C ILE A 50 -0.22 5.67 -4.54
N PHE A 51 -1.20 5.48 -3.66
CA PHE A 51 -1.51 4.19 -3.09
C PHE A 51 -2.97 3.79 -3.38
N ALA A 52 -3.21 2.48 -3.44
CA ALA A 52 -4.54 1.91 -3.50
C ALA A 52 -4.63 0.69 -2.59
N ILE A 53 -5.67 0.66 -1.75
CA ILE A 53 -6.04 -0.52 -0.96
C ILE A 53 -7.21 -1.16 -1.68
N THR A 54 -7.05 -2.39 -2.15
CA THR A 54 -8.07 -3.10 -2.92
C THR A 54 -8.60 -4.30 -2.16
N ALA A 55 -9.86 -4.64 -2.41
CA ALA A 55 -10.40 -5.94 -2.06
C ALA A 55 -9.75 -7.03 -2.93
N ARG A 56 -9.89 -8.30 -2.51
CA ARG A 56 -9.33 -9.45 -3.26
C ARG A 56 -9.82 -9.55 -4.71
N ASN A 57 -10.98 -8.97 -5.02
CA ASN A 57 -11.54 -8.92 -6.37
C ASN A 57 -11.06 -7.70 -7.18
N GLY A 58 -10.11 -6.92 -6.67
CA GLY A 58 -9.54 -5.75 -7.32
C GLY A 58 -10.32 -4.45 -7.13
N LEU A 59 -11.46 -4.46 -6.43
CA LEU A 59 -12.22 -3.23 -6.20
C LEU A 59 -11.47 -2.30 -5.23
N PRO A 60 -11.30 -1.01 -5.55
CA PRO A 60 -10.65 -0.06 -4.65
C PRO A 60 -11.52 0.21 -3.42
N LEU A 61 -10.94 0.03 -2.24
CA LEU A 61 -11.49 0.40 -0.94
C LEU A 61 -11.01 1.80 -0.54
N PHE A 62 -9.72 2.09 -0.80
CA PHE A 62 -9.11 3.40 -0.61
C PHE A 62 -8.17 3.70 -1.77
N VAL A 63 -8.14 4.96 -2.20
CA VAL A 63 -7.14 5.49 -3.15
C VAL A 63 -6.71 6.86 -2.65
N GLY A 64 -5.42 7.13 -2.69
CA GLY A 64 -4.90 8.40 -2.24
C GLY A 64 -3.52 8.72 -2.80
N ILE A 65 -3.08 9.95 -2.56
CA ILE A 65 -1.77 10.46 -2.92
C ILE A 65 -1.04 10.81 -1.64
N VAL A 66 0.20 10.35 -1.51
CA VAL A 66 1.14 10.82 -0.47
C VAL A 66 2.06 11.84 -1.13
N ASN A 67 1.85 13.13 -0.81
CA ASN A 67 2.71 14.21 -1.30
C ASN A 67 3.90 14.46 -0.36
N ALA A 68 3.68 14.30 0.94
CA ALA A 68 4.69 14.35 1.99
C ALA A 68 4.23 13.42 3.13
N PRO A 69 5.06 12.46 3.57
CA PRO A 69 4.77 11.69 4.78
C PRO A 69 4.96 12.58 6.02
N GLU A 70 4.05 12.47 6.99
CA GLU A 70 4.17 13.07 8.32
C GLU A 70 4.42 12.01 9.39
#